data_AF-E5G0T0-F1
#
_entry.id   AF-E5G0T0-F1
#
_cell.length_a   1.000
_cell.length_b   1.000
_cell.length_c   1.000
_cell.angle_alpha   90.00
_cell.angle_beta   90.00
_cell.angle_gamma   90.00
#
_symmetry.space_group_name_H-M   'P 1'
#
loop_
_entity.id
_entity.type
_entity.pdbx_description
1 polymer ?
#
loop_
_entity_poly.entity_id
_entity_poly.type
_entity_poly.pdbx_seq_one_letter_code
_entity_poly.pdbx_strand_id
1 'polypeptide(L)'
;VTNNEGHPIPDAYGNPATPFIYGSGQMNPNQASDPGLLYDATIKDYVLFLCGSGINATTILPNTSFKCPENPPKAYQLNYPSVAIANLNNNETVTRTVTNVGGKSE
;
A
#
# COMPACT_ATOMS: atom_id res chain seq x y z
N VAL A 1 -0.08 14.33 -9.80
CA VAL A 1 1.02 13.65 -10.51
C VAL A 1 0.97 14.09 -11.97
N THR A 2 2.03 14.69 -12.49
CA THR A 2 2.10 15.26 -13.85
C THR A 2 3.37 14.80 -14.54
N ASN A 3 3.39 14.89 -15.88
CA ASN A 3 4.61 14.72 -16.68
C ASN A 3 5.52 15.96 -16.54
N ASN A 4 6.64 15.94 -17.27
CA ASN A 4 7.63 17.03 -17.33
C ASN A 4 7.12 18.33 -18.01
N GLU A 5 5.96 18.28 -18.67
CA GLU A 5 5.30 19.45 -19.28
C GLU A 5 4.22 20.06 -18.35
N GLY A 6 4.00 19.46 -17.17
CA GLY A 6 2.94 19.88 -16.24
C GLY A 6 1.55 19.34 -16.58
N HIS A 7 1.42 18.48 -17.60
CA HIS A 7 0.16 17.82 -17.96
C HIS A 7 -0.06 16.52 -17.17
N PRO A 8 -1.30 16.02 -17.04
CA PRO A 8 -1.55 14.68 -16.52
C PRO A 8 -0.72 13.64 -17.29
N ILE A 9 -0.19 12.63 -16.59
CA ILE A 9 0.49 11.51 -17.26
C ILE A 9 -0.52 10.80 -18.18
N PRO A 10 -0.21 10.59 -19.47
CA PRO A 10 -1.12 9.89 -20.37
C PRO A 10 -1.02 8.36 -20.21
N ASP A 11 -2.11 7.65 -20.49
CA ASP A 11 -2.12 6.21 -20.71
C ASP A 11 -1.61 5.86 -22.12
N ALA A 12 -1.61 4.57 -22.46
CA ALA A 12 -1.16 4.09 -23.78
C ALA A 12 -2.00 4.61 -24.97
N TYR A 13 -3.18 5.18 -24.71
CA TYR A 13 -4.10 5.72 -25.71
C TYR A 13 -4.10 7.26 -25.75
N GLY A 14 -3.29 7.91 -24.90
CA GLY A 14 -3.23 9.37 -24.78
C GLY A 14 -4.30 9.99 -23.86
N ASN A 15 -5.09 9.19 -23.14
CA ASN A 15 -6.04 9.70 -22.15
C ASN A 15 -5.33 9.97 -20.81
N PRO A 16 -5.87 10.82 -19.92
CA PRO A 16 -5.33 10.97 -18.57
C PRO A 16 -5.30 9.64 -17.82
N ALA A 17 -4.11 9.19 -17.43
CA ALA A 17 -3.92 7.96 -16.69
C ALA A 17 -4.45 8.08 -15.26
N THR A 18 -4.80 6.93 -14.68
CA THR A 18 -5.21 6.83 -13.28
C THR A 18 -4.08 6.24 -12.42
N PRO A 19 -4.18 6.31 -11.09
CA PRO A 19 -3.26 5.59 -10.20
C PRO A 19 -3.19 4.07 -10.46
N PHE A 20 -4.20 3.46 -11.12
CA PHE A 20 -4.12 2.06 -11.55
C PHE A 20 -3.13 1.82 -12.69
N ILE A 21 -2.71 2.88 -13.40
CA ILE A 21 -1.70 2.83 -14.47
C ILE A 21 -0.33 3.25 -13.93
N TYR A 22 -0.24 4.40 -13.26
CA TYR A 22 1.05 4.97 -12.83
C TYR A 22 1.39 4.75 -11.35
N GLY A 23 0.52 4.12 -10.56
CA GLY A 23 0.72 3.96 -9.12
C GLY A 23 0.85 5.30 -8.41
N SER A 24 1.98 5.51 -7.72
CA SER A 24 2.30 6.78 -7.04
C SER A 24 2.90 7.84 -7.97
N GLY A 25 3.16 7.49 -9.23
CA GLY A 25 3.74 8.37 -10.24
C GLY A 25 5.14 7.96 -10.69
N GLN A 26 5.84 8.88 -11.36
CA GLN A 26 7.20 8.64 -11.85
C GLN A 26 8.21 8.63 -10.70
N MET A 27 9.14 7.68 -10.72
CA MET A 27 10.19 7.54 -9.72
C MET A 27 11.08 8.79 -9.64
N ASN A 28 11.35 9.25 -8.42
CA ASN A 28 12.38 10.25 -8.12
C ASN A 28 13.45 9.63 -7.21
N PRO A 29 14.58 9.15 -7.75
CA PRO A 29 15.61 8.45 -6.97
C PRO A 29 16.23 9.32 -5.88
N ASN A 30 16.42 10.62 -6.15
CA ASN A 30 17.03 11.54 -5.20
C ASN A 30 16.15 11.72 -3.96
N GLN A 31 14.85 11.94 -4.15
CA GLN A 31 13.90 12.04 -3.03
C GLN A 31 13.66 10.69 -2.35
N ALA A 32 13.72 9.58 -3.07
CA ALA A 32 13.56 8.25 -2.48
C ALA A 32 14.72 7.86 -1.55
N SER A 33 15.90 8.46 -1.71
CA SER A 33 17.08 8.18 -0.87
C SER A 33 16.96 8.73 0.57
N ASP A 34 16.15 9.78 0.76
CA ASP A 34 15.84 10.37 2.06
C ASP A 34 14.35 10.77 2.08
N PRO A 35 13.44 9.80 2.30
CA PRO A 35 12.01 10.02 2.16
C PRO A 35 11.39 10.75 3.36
N GLY A 36 12.13 10.94 4.46
CA GLY A 36 11.64 11.47 5.73
C GLY A 36 10.75 10.49 6.50
N LEU A 37 9.67 10.01 5.87
CA LEU A 37 8.71 9.07 6.45
C LEU A 37 8.61 7.78 5.63
N LEU A 38 8.42 6.64 6.31
CA LEU A 38 8.28 5.32 5.71
C LEU A 38 7.01 4.61 6.19
N TYR A 39 6.34 3.88 5.30
CA TYR A 39 5.26 2.96 5.65
C TYR A 39 5.85 1.56 5.84
N ASP A 40 6.29 1.24 7.05
CA ASP A 40 6.86 -0.06 7.35
C ASP A 40 5.78 -1.16 7.45
N ALA A 41 6.12 -2.35 6.96
CA ALA A 41 5.29 -3.54 7.09
C ALA A 41 6.16 -4.77 7.32
N THR A 42 5.71 -5.65 8.22
CA THR A 42 6.36 -6.92 8.54
C THR A 42 5.74 -8.06 7.75
N ILE A 43 6.41 -9.22 7.72
CA ILE A 43 5.83 -10.45 7.15
C ILE A 43 4.47 -10.77 7.80
N LYS A 44 4.32 -10.52 9.11
CA LYS A 44 3.06 -10.74 9.82
C LYS A 44 1.93 -9.86 9.27
N ASP A 45 2.22 -8.62 8.91
CA ASP A 45 1.23 -7.71 8.33
C ASP A 45 0.75 -8.21 6.95
N TYR A 46 1.66 -8.74 6.14
CA TYR A 46 1.30 -9.40 4.87
C TYR A 46 0.49 -10.69 5.08
N VAL A 47 0.81 -11.49 6.09
CA VAL A 47 -0.01 -12.67 6.43
C VAL A 47 -1.41 -12.24 6.86
N LEU A 48 -1.54 -11.18 7.67
CA LEU A 48 -2.85 -10.64 8.09
C LEU A 48 -3.64 -10.05 6.90
N PHE A 49 -2.97 -9.37 5.97
CA PHE A 49 -3.56 -8.91 4.71
C PHE A 49 -4.19 -10.08 3.93
N LEU A 50 -3.46 -11.19 3.83
CA LEU A 50 -3.94 -12.39 3.13
C LEU A 50 -5.08 -13.08 3.90
N CYS A 51 -5.01 -13.16 5.24
CA CYS A 51 -6.12 -13.61 6.09
C CYS A 51 -7.38 -12.76 5.84
N GLY A 52 -7.24 -11.43 5.81
CA GLY A 52 -8.33 -10.48 5.51
C GLY A 52 -8.88 -10.59 4.09
N SER A 53 -8.14 -11.26 3.19
CA SER A 53 -8.55 -11.58 1.82
C SER A 53 -9.13 -13.00 1.68
N GLY A 54 -9.28 -13.73 2.80
CA GLY A 54 -9.83 -15.10 2.82
C GLY A 54 -8.80 -16.21 2.59
N ILE A 55 -7.49 -15.91 2.60
CA ILE A 55 -6.43 -16.90 2.41
C ILE A 55 -5.86 -17.33 3.77
N ASN A 56 -5.78 -18.64 4.00
CA ASN A 56 -5.21 -19.20 5.22
C ASN A 56 -3.69 -19.08 5.26
N ALA A 57 -3.15 -18.76 6.45
CA ALA A 57 -1.71 -18.61 6.67
C ALA A 57 -0.89 -19.85 6.29
N THR A 58 -1.42 -21.05 6.51
CA THR A 58 -0.74 -22.33 6.17
C THR A 58 -0.54 -22.54 4.68
N THR A 59 -1.35 -21.89 3.82
CA THR A 59 -1.19 -21.93 2.36
C THR A 59 0.03 -21.12 1.91
N ILE A 60 0.41 -20.10 2.68
CA ILE A 60 1.47 -19.13 2.32
C ILE A 60 2.79 -19.50 3.01
N LEU A 61 2.70 -19.93 4.27
CA LEU A 61 3.83 -20.33 5.10
C LEU A 61 3.63 -21.79 5.51
N PRO A 62 4.09 -22.75 4.68
CA PRO A 62 4.04 -24.17 5.02
C PRO A 62 4.73 -24.40 6.37
N ASN A 63 4.11 -25.20 7.24
CA ASN A 63 4.60 -25.51 8.59
C ASN A 63 4.61 -24.35 9.60
N THR A 64 3.91 -23.24 9.31
CA THR A 64 3.72 -22.19 10.32
C THR A 64 2.78 -22.65 11.45
N SER A 65 3.07 -22.22 12.68
CA SER A 65 2.13 -22.33 13.81
C SER A 65 1.12 -21.17 13.83
N PHE A 66 1.34 -20.15 12.99
CA PHE A 66 0.47 -18.99 12.90
C PHE A 66 -0.90 -19.36 12.33
N LYS A 67 -1.96 -18.98 13.04
CA LYS A 67 -3.35 -19.11 12.59
C LYS A 67 -3.92 -17.73 12.34
N CYS A 68 -4.64 -17.57 11.24
CA CYS A 68 -5.43 -16.36 11.03
C CYS A 68 -6.38 -16.17 12.22
N PRO A 69 -6.53 -14.94 12.75
CA PRO A 69 -7.53 -14.65 13.76
C PRO A 69 -8.93 -14.86 13.18
N GLU A 70 -9.92 -15.11 14.05
CA GLU A 70 -11.32 -15.28 13.65
C GLU A 70 -11.87 -14.06 12.90
N ASN A 71 -11.46 -12.86 13.35
CA ASN A 71 -11.78 -11.58 12.72
C ASN A 71 -10.48 -10.90 12.27
N PRO A 72 -9.92 -11.24 11.09
CA PRO A 72 -8.73 -10.60 10.59
C PRO A 72 -9.00 -9.14 10.21
N PRO A 73 -7.96 -8.27 10.29
CA PRO A 73 -8.05 -6.94 9.70
C PRO A 73 -8.46 -7.03 8.24
N LYS A 74 -9.26 -6.07 7.78
CA LYS A 74 -9.61 -5.96 6.36
C LYS A 74 -8.35 -5.77 5.53
N ALA A 75 -8.29 -6.35 4.34
CA ALA A 75 -7.11 -6.31 3.48
C ALA A 75 -6.59 -4.87 3.23
N TYR A 76 -7.47 -3.89 3.05
CA TYR A 76 -7.09 -2.48 2.86
C TYR A 76 -6.42 -1.82 4.09
N GLN A 77 -6.37 -2.49 5.24
CA GLN A 77 -5.66 -2.02 6.45
C GLN A 77 -4.17 -2.35 6.47
N LEU A 78 -3.63 -3.07 5.49
CA LEU A 78 -2.18 -3.22 5.35
C LEU A 78 -1.51 -1.85 5.35
N ASN A 79 -0.42 -1.67 6.09
CA ASN A 79 0.32 -0.41 6.14
C ASN A 79 1.08 -0.14 4.83
N TYR A 80 0.34 0.26 3.81
CA TYR A 80 0.83 0.40 2.44
C TYR A 80 0.74 1.86 1.99
N PRO A 81 1.71 2.39 1.22
CA PRO A 81 1.76 3.79 0.76
C PRO A 81 0.76 4.10 -0.36
N SER A 82 -0.42 3.47 -0.33
CA SER A 82 -1.57 3.77 -1.17
C SER A 82 -2.85 3.23 -0.53
N VAL A 83 -4.00 3.68 -1.03
CA VAL A 83 -5.31 3.23 -0.60
C VAL A 83 -6.09 2.72 -1.81
N ALA A 84 -6.50 1.46 -1.76
CA ALA A 84 -7.37 0.84 -2.74
C ALA A 84 -8.42 0.01 -2.02
N ILE A 85 -9.69 0.29 -2.29
CA ILE A 85 -10.84 -0.45 -1.76
C ILE A 85 -11.74 -0.81 -2.94
N ALA A 86 -11.91 -2.09 -3.20
CA ALA A 86 -12.81 -2.56 -4.25
C ALA A 86 -14.28 -2.38 -3.81
N ASN A 87 -15.13 -1.93 -4.73
CA ASN A 87 -16.58 -1.84 -4.53
C ASN A 87 -17.00 -1.08 -3.24
N LEU A 88 -16.35 0.07 -2.99
CA LEU A 88 -16.67 0.93 -1.85
C LEU A 88 -18.08 1.52 -2.01
N ASN A 89 -19.07 0.95 -1.33
CA ASN A 89 -20.46 1.41 -1.37
C ASN A 89 -20.83 2.36 -0.21
N ASN A 90 -20.08 2.31 0.88
CA ASN A 90 -20.29 3.09 2.10
C ASN A 90 -18.95 3.70 2.56
N ASN A 91 -18.94 4.34 3.72
CA ASN A 91 -17.72 4.88 4.30
C ASN A 91 -16.87 3.79 4.96
N GLU A 92 -15.56 3.85 4.71
CA GLU A 92 -14.55 3.00 5.34
C GLU A 92 -13.44 3.89 5.89
N THR A 93 -12.88 3.52 7.04
CA THR A 93 -11.72 4.21 7.63
C THR A 93 -10.48 3.38 7.40
N VAL A 94 -9.44 3.99 6.82
CA VAL A 94 -8.16 3.34 6.55
C VAL A 94 -7.10 3.95 7.45
N THR A 95 -6.46 3.11 8.27
CA THR A 95 -5.42 3.57 9.19
C THR A 95 -4.04 3.18 8.66
N ARG A 96 -3.08 4.09 8.80
CA ARG A 96 -1.67 3.89 8.45
C ARG A 96 -0.79 4.37 9.58
N THR A 97 0.37 3.75 9.70
CA THR A 97 1.45 4.18 10.59
C THR A 97 2.63 4.59 9.73
N VAL A 98 3.22 5.73 10.03
CA VAL A 98 4.45 6.18 9.38
C VAL A 98 5.58 6.19 10.39
N THR A 99 6.75 5.72 9.96
CA THR A 99 7.99 5.76 10.73
C THR A 99 8.82 6.92 10.23
N ASN A 100 9.25 7.81 11.11
CA ASN A 100 10.24 8.83 10.77
C ASN A 100 11.62 8.18 10.63
N VAL A 101 12.17 8.26 9.42
CA VAL A 101 13.52 7.78 9.06
C VAL A 101 14.46 8.95 8.73
N GLY A 102 13.95 10.18 8.77
CA GLY A 102 14.76 11.39 8.69
C GLY A 102 15.56 11.60 9.98
N GLY A 103 16.74 12.19 9.87
CA GLY A 103 17.61 12.46 11.01
C GLY A 103 17.12 13.54 12.00
N LYS A 104 15.86 13.95 11.92
CA LYS A 104 15.23 14.97 12.77
C LYS A 104 13.88 14.46 13.26
N SER A 105 13.61 14.61 14.55
CA SER A 105 12.25 14.43 15.07
C SER A 105 11.31 15.45 14.44
N GLU A 106 10.12 15.00 14.02
CA GLU A 106 9.01 15.89 13.66
C GLU A 106 8.51 16.69 14.87
#